data_AF-A0A6N2R1B9-F1
#
_entry.id   AF-A0A6N2R1B9-F1
#
_cell.length_a   1.000
_cell.length_b   1.000
_cell.length_c   1.000
_cell.angle_alpha   90.00
_cell.angle_beta   90.00
_cell.angle_gamma   90.00
#
_symmetry.space_group_name_H-M   'P 1'
#
loop_
_entity.id
_entity.type
_entity.pdbx_description
1 polymer ?
#
loop_
_entity_poly.entity_id
_entity_poly.type
_entity_poly.pdbx_seq_one_letter_code
_entity_poly.pdbx_strand_id
1 'polypeptide(L)'
;MPGNFPSQQAGAAAKNKPPVAIIIGAVAAVVVIALAAVFFLTNRVSRSDYEEALVQTQALESSYTAINEEFSSASSATDNDSSSAYDEGKKKLKTFKQDSDKLAAMKAVKKDKDVKEKYETFEQDRAKYERYMNDLAQTMPALMKMTHTCTKLPKFDSADMSSYYRDLSKALESCAADAGDLAKVPIKSYAEYGADMQESVSKKKDIVDQMADLNLNDIEYGSADYEKLQNLHAKMSDIDSPTLDQSDLQKAAKEADLSGSLKDLETTLSEKIK
;
A
#
# COMPACT_ATOMS: atom_id res chain seq x y z
N MET A 1 -81.41 -75.19 17.74
CA MET A 1 -82.51 -75.39 16.77
C MET A 1 -82.80 -74.05 16.10
N PRO A 2 -83.31 -74.01 14.88
CA PRO A 2 -82.72 -74.32 13.56
C PRO A 2 -82.37 -72.99 12.82
N GLY A 3 -81.56 -72.93 11.78
CA GLY A 3 -81.92 -73.45 10.45
C GLY A 3 -80.99 -72.91 9.35
N ASN A 4 -80.85 -73.76 8.33
CA ASN A 4 -79.99 -73.71 7.16
C ASN A 4 -80.26 -72.57 6.15
N PHE A 5 -79.17 -72.18 5.46
CA PHE A 5 -78.96 -71.94 4.00
C PHE A 5 -80.14 -72.24 3.03
N PRO A 6 -80.24 -71.64 1.80
CA PRO A 6 -79.11 -71.53 0.84
C PRO A 6 -79.13 -70.43 -0.28
N SER A 7 -77.99 -70.44 -1.01
CA SER A 7 -77.81 -70.38 -2.48
C SER A 7 -78.02 -69.12 -3.34
N GLN A 8 -76.93 -68.81 -4.06
CA GLN A 8 -76.78 -68.49 -5.50
C GLN A 8 -77.37 -67.18 -6.06
N GLN A 9 -76.49 -66.33 -6.62
CA GLN A 9 -76.16 -66.40 -8.05
C GLN A 9 -74.83 -65.67 -8.37
N ALA A 10 -74.03 -66.29 -9.22
CA ALA A 10 -72.76 -65.77 -9.74
C ALA A 10 -72.99 -64.71 -10.84
N GLY A 11 -72.05 -63.76 -10.96
CA GLY A 11 -72.04 -62.83 -12.09
C GLY A 11 -70.85 -61.87 -12.11
N ALA A 12 -69.86 -62.22 -12.91
CA ALA A 12 -68.87 -61.36 -13.58
C ALA A 12 -67.76 -60.69 -12.74
N ALA A 13 -66.54 -61.10 -13.07
CA ALA A 13 -65.29 -60.48 -12.68
C ALA A 13 -65.12 -59.08 -13.30
N ALA A 14 -64.66 -58.12 -12.49
CA ALA A 14 -63.92 -56.96 -12.97
C ALA A 14 -62.68 -56.78 -12.09
N LYS A 15 -61.51 -57.02 -12.69
CA LYS A 15 -60.20 -56.70 -12.12
C LYS A 15 -60.10 -55.20 -11.90
N ASN A 16 -59.69 -54.75 -10.71
CA ASN A 16 -58.93 -53.51 -10.52
C ASN A 16 -58.03 -53.64 -9.27
N LYS A 17 -56.77 -53.21 -9.44
CA LYS A 17 -55.59 -53.42 -8.56
C LYS A 17 -55.70 -52.67 -7.22
N PRO A 18 -54.97 -53.10 -6.15
CA PRO A 18 -54.89 -52.33 -4.91
C PRO A 18 -54.02 -51.07 -5.10
N PRO A 19 -54.24 -50.02 -4.28
CA PRO A 19 -53.52 -48.77 -4.42
C PRO A 19 -52.06 -48.97 -3.99
N VAL A 20 -51.13 -48.61 -4.88
CA VAL A 20 -49.71 -48.45 -4.54
C VAL A 20 -49.62 -47.18 -3.69
N ALA A 21 -49.53 -47.36 -2.38
CA ALA A 21 -49.18 -46.29 -1.46
C ALA A 21 -47.79 -45.77 -1.83
N ILE A 22 -47.75 -44.49 -2.20
CA ILE A 22 -46.57 -43.78 -2.68
C ILE A 22 -45.60 -43.55 -1.51
N ILE A 23 -44.52 -44.34 -1.44
CA ILE A 23 -43.35 -44.09 -0.59
C ILE A 23 -42.49 -43.02 -1.29
N ILE A 24 -42.91 -41.76 -1.29
CA ILE A 24 -42.08 -40.63 -1.79
C ILE A 24 -41.59 -39.72 -0.65
N GLY A 25 -42.04 -39.92 0.60
CA GLY A 25 -41.59 -39.13 1.75
C GLY A 25 -40.21 -39.51 2.32
N ALA A 26 -39.78 -40.77 2.19
CA ALA A 26 -38.58 -41.26 2.88
C ALA A 26 -37.27 -40.99 2.13
N VAL A 27 -37.28 -41.01 0.79
CA VAL A 27 -36.06 -40.84 -0.03
C VAL A 27 -35.58 -39.38 -0.02
N ALA A 28 -36.51 -38.41 -0.07
CA ALA A 28 -36.16 -36.99 -0.02
C ALA A 28 -35.53 -36.59 1.33
N ALA A 29 -36.07 -37.09 2.45
CA ALA A 29 -35.52 -36.82 3.78
C ALA A 29 -34.12 -37.41 3.97
N VAL A 30 -33.86 -38.63 3.48
CA VAL A 30 -32.53 -39.27 3.57
C VAL A 30 -31.51 -38.55 2.70
N VAL A 31 -31.89 -38.10 1.49
CA VAL A 31 -31.01 -37.30 0.64
C VAL A 31 -30.72 -35.94 1.26
N VAL A 32 -31.71 -35.28 1.86
CA VAL A 32 -31.51 -34.00 2.58
C VAL A 32 -30.64 -34.18 3.82
N ILE A 33 -30.81 -35.26 4.59
CA ILE A 33 -29.97 -35.56 5.75
C ILE A 33 -28.54 -35.93 5.32
N ALA A 34 -28.38 -36.70 4.23
CA ALA A 34 -27.07 -37.03 3.69
C ALA A 34 -26.36 -35.79 3.14
N LEU A 35 -27.08 -34.92 2.42
CA LEU A 35 -26.55 -33.64 1.95
C LEU A 35 -26.26 -32.69 3.12
N ALA A 36 -27.11 -32.65 4.15
CA ALA A 36 -26.86 -31.88 5.36
C ALA A 36 -25.67 -32.44 6.14
N ALA A 37 -25.49 -33.75 6.23
CA ALA A 37 -24.34 -34.38 6.89
C ALA A 37 -23.05 -34.13 6.11
N VAL A 38 -23.07 -34.27 4.78
CA VAL A 38 -21.95 -33.90 3.91
C VAL A 38 -21.66 -32.40 4.00
N PHE A 39 -22.69 -31.55 4.05
CA PHE A 39 -22.56 -30.11 4.27
C PHE A 39 -21.94 -29.82 5.64
N PHE A 40 -22.43 -30.43 6.72
CA PHE A 40 -21.87 -30.28 8.08
C PHE A 40 -20.42 -30.78 8.18
N LEU A 41 -20.08 -31.88 7.51
CA LEU A 41 -18.73 -32.45 7.50
C LEU A 41 -17.76 -31.58 6.69
N THR A 42 -18.21 -30.99 5.58
CA THR A 42 -17.38 -30.13 4.72
C THR A 42 -17.30 -28.68 5.22
N ASN A 43 -18.29 -28.19 5.97
CA ASN A 43 -18.28 -26.86 6.60
C ASN A 43 -17.56 -26.82 7.96
N ARG A 44 -17.27 -27.95 8.59
CA ARG A 44 -16.51 -27.97 9.85
C ARG A 44 -15.04 -27.65 9.58
N VAL A 45 -14.58 -26.55 10.18
CA VAL A 45 -13.16 -26.21 10.24
C VAL A 45 -12.50 -27.11 11.28
N SER A 46 -11.41 -27.76 10.90
CA SER A 46 -10.62 -28.63 11.77
C SER A 46 -9.50 -27.85 12.46
N ARG A 47 -8.94 -28.42 13.53
CA ARG A 47 -7.73 -27.87 14.17
C ARG A 47 -6.58 -27.66 13.18
N SER A 48 -6.37 -28.61 12.28
CA SER A 48 -5.33 -28.50 11.24
C SER A 48 -5.59 -27.35 10.27
N ASP A 49 -6.85 -27.04 9.95
CA ASP A 49 -7.20 -25.89 9.10
C ASP A 49 -6.81 -24.56 9.78
N TYR A 50 -6.90 -24.48 11.12
CA TYR A 50 -6.46 -23.30 11.89
C TYR A 50 -4.94 -23.23 12.04
N GLU A 51 -4.26 -24.36 12.27
CA GLU A 51 -2.79 -24.43 12.34
C GLU A 51 -2.16 -23.99 11.00
N GLU A 52 -2.71 -24.42 9.87
CA GLU A 52 -2.26 -23.98 8.54
C GLU A 52 -2.40 -22.47 8.34
N ALA A 53 -3.57 -21.91 8.70
CA ALA A 53 -3.81 -20.47 8.62
C ALA A 53 -2.93 -19.66 9.58
N LEU A 54 -2.63 -20.20 10.77
CA LEU A 54 -1.72 -19.57 11.73
C LEU A 54 -0.30 -19.48 11.17
N VAL A 55 0.24 -20.58 10.63
CA VAL A 55 1.57 -20.60 10.01
C VAL A 55 1.66 -19.60 8.86
N GLN A 56 0.63 -19.51 8.01
CA GLN A 56 0.58 -18.54 6.92
C GLN A 56 0.50 -17.09 7.42
N THR A 57 -0.19 -16.84 8.53
CA THR A 57 -0.25 -15.51 9.17
C THR A 57 1.10 -15.09 9.74
N GLN A 58 1.82 -16.00 10.39
CA GLN A 58 3.18 -15.75 10.92
C GLN A 58 4.20 -15.50 9.79
N ALA A 59 4.05 -16.18 8.66
CA ALA A 59 4.84 -15.91 7.46
C ALA A 59 4.57 -14.50 6.89
N LEU A 60 3.31 -14.03 6.95
CA LEU A 60 2.94 -12.66 6.56
C LEU A 60 3.54 -11.63 7.51
N GLU A 61 3.53 -11.86 8.83
CA GLU A 61 4.17 -10.98 9.81
C GLU A 61 5.69 -10.87 9.59
N SER A 62 6.34 -12.00 9.33
CA SER A 62 7.77 -12.02 8.98
C SER A 62 8.04 -11.24 7.69
N SER A 63 7.18 -11.39 6.68
CA SER A 63 7.29 -10.67 5.41
C SER A 63 7.07 -9.17 5.56
N TYR A 64 6.08 -8.76 6.37
CA TYR A 64 5.82 -7.37 6.73
C TYR A 64 7.05 -6.71 7.34
N THR A 65 7.69 -7.39 8.30
CA THR A 65 8.94 -6.92 8.93
C THR A 65 10.05 -6.76 7.90
N ALA A 66 10.28 -7.78 7.08
CA ALA A 66 11.32 -7.75 6.05
C ALA A 66 11.10 -6.65 5.01
N ILE A 67 9.85 -6.36 4.62
CA ILE A 67 9.56 -5.24 3.70
C ILE A 67 9.90 -3.91 4.37
N ASN A 68 9.49 -3.70 5.62
CA ASN A 68 9.77 -2.45 6.33
C ASN A 68 11.28 -2.22 6.53
N GLU A 69 12.05 -3.27 6.80
CA GLU A 69 13.50 -3.21 6.89
C GLU A 69 14.15 -2.79 5.57
N GLU A 70 13.74 -3.39 4.44
CA GLU A 70 14.27 -3.03 3.12
C GLU A 70 14.00 -1.56 2.76
N PHE A 71 12.76 -1.10 2.96
CA PHE A 71 12.41 0.30 2.68
C PHE A 71 13.10 1.29 3.62
N SER A 72 13.28 0.93 4.89
CA SER A 72 14.02 1.75 5.86
C SER A 72 15.50 1.84 5.49
N SER A 73 16.10 0.71 5.11
CA SER A 73 17.49 0.64 4.63
C SER A 73 17.67 1.52 3.39
N ALA A 74 16.76 1.41 2.41
CA ALA A 74 16.78 2.21 1.19
C ALA A 74 16.75 3.72 1.47
N SER A 75 15.97 4.16 2.47
CA SER A 75 15.88 5.57 2.86
C SER A 75 17.13 6.08 3.58
N SER A 76 17.91 5.18 4.19
CA SER A 76 19.14 5.54 4.93
C SER A 76 20.40 5.49 4.06
N ALA A 77 20.32 4.89 2.87
CA ALA A 77 21.43 4.78 1.95
C ALA A 77 21.79 6.15 1.37
N THR A 78 23.05 6.56 1.54
CA THR A 78 23.60 7.83 1.02
C THR A 78 24.02 7.75 -0.45
N ASP A 79 23.97 6.57 -1.03
CA ASP A 79 24.58 6.25 -2.32
C ASP A 79 23.49 5.84 -3.35
N ASN A 80 23.87 5.75 -4.63
CA ASN A 80 22.96 5.39 -5.74
C ASN A 80 22.32 3.98 -5.62
N ASP A 81 22.72 3.16 -4.63
CA ASP A 81 22.18 1.82 -4.38
C ASP A 81 20.75 1.81 -3.82
N SER A 82 20.24 2.96 -3.36
CA SER A 82 18.87 3.11 -2.84
C SER A 82 17.79 2.63 -3.82
N SER A 83 17.97 2.81 -5.14
CA SER A 83 17.03 2.34 -6.16
C SER A 83 16.85 0.82 -6.14
N SER A 84 17.93 0.06 -5.92
CA SER A 84 17.88 -1.41 -5.90
C SER A 84 17.12 -1.95 -4.70
N ALA A 85 17.27 -1.32 -3.53
CA ALA A 85 16.55 -1.68 -2.31
C ALA A 85 15.04 -1.37 -2.42
N TYR A 86 14.65 -0.27 -3.07
CA TYR A 86 13.23 -0.02 -3.39
C TYR A 86 12.65 -1.05 -4.37
N ASP A 87 13.43 -1.51 -5.35
CA ASP A 87 13.01 -2.58 -6.27
C ASP A 87 12.84 -3.93 -5.57
N GLU A 88 13.78 -4.28 -4.69
CA GLU A 88 13.71 -5.46 -3.81
C GLU A 88 12.47 -5.38 -2.90
N GLY A 89 12.25 -4.23 -2.25
CA GLY A 89 11.07 -3.96 -1.43
C GLY A 89 9.75 -4.14 -2.19
N LYS A 90 9.63 -3.60 -3.41
CA LYS A 90 8.46 -3.80 -4.28
C LYS A 90 8.23 -5.26 -4.62
N LYS A 91 9.31 -6.01 -4.89
CA LYS A 91 9.22 -7.46 -5.16
C LYS A 91 8.70 -8.21 -3.94
N LYS A 92 9.19 -7.90 -2.73
CA LYS A 92 8.70 -8.51 -1.48
C LYS A 92 7.23 -8.14 -1.21
N LEU A 93 6.84 -6.89 -1.46
CA LEU A 93 5.45 -6.44 -1.33
C LEU A 93 4.49 -7.22 -2.25
N LYS A 94 4.92 -7.52 -3.48
CA LYS A 94 4.16 -8.37 -4.41
C LYS A 94 3.99 -9.79 -3.87
N THR A 95 5.05 -10.41 -3.34
CA THR A 95 4.97 -11.74 -2.72
C THR A 95 4.05 -11.72 -1.51
N PHE A 96 4.15 -10.71 -0.65
CA PHE A 96 3.28 -10.53 0.52
C PHE A 96 1.79 -10.47 0.14
N LYS A 97 1.44 -9.76 -0.94
CA LYS A 97 0.07 -9.77 -1.49
C LYS A 97 -0.38 -11.19 -1.88
N GLN A 98 0.47 -11.92 -2.62
CA GLN A 98 0.16 -13.28 -3.06
C GLN A 98 -0.02 -14.24 -1.89
N ASP A 99 0.77 -14.09 -0.83
CA ASP A 99 0.67 -14.90 0.37
C ASP A 99 -0.59 -14.55 1.18
N SER A 100 -1.04 -13.30 1.13
CA SER A 100 -2.35 -12.94 1.69
C SER A 100 -3.50 -13.58 0.90
N ASP A 101 -3.42 -13.58 -0.43
CA ASP A 101 -4.45 -14.22 -1.28
C ASP A 101 -4.55 -15.73 -0.98
N LYS A 102 -3.42 -16.39 -0.67
CA LYS A 102 -3.41 -17.79 -0.21
C LYS A 102 -4.12 -17.94 1.13
N LEU A 103 -3.86 -17.05 2.09
CA LEU A 103 -4.55 -17.05 3.38
C LEU A 103 -6.08 -16.88 3.21
N ALA A 104 -6.51 -15.97 2.33
CA ALA A 104 -7.92 -15.79 1.94
C ALA A 104 -8.57 -17.08 1.45
N ALA A 105 -7.78 -17.92 0.77
CA ALA A 105 -8.26 -19.16 0.20
C ALA A 105 -8.44 -20.28 1.23
N MET A 106 -7.86 -20.16 2.42
CA MET A 106 -7.84 -21.18 3.46
C MET A 106 -9.22 -21.42 4.07
N LYS A 107 -9.47 -22.67 4.47
CA LYS A 107 -10.78 -23.09 4.97
C LYS A 107 -11.16 -22.42 6.28
N ALA A 108 -10.21 -22.22 7.20
CA ALA A 108 -10.43 -21.48 8.43
C ALA A 108 -10.94 -20.05 8.15
N VAL A 109 -10.29 -19.33 7.25
CA VAL A 109 -10.67 -17.97 6.84
C VAL A 109 -12.03 -17.95 6.13
N LYS A 110 -12.33 -18.93 5.29
CA LYS A 110 -13.60 -18.96 4.54
C LYS A 110 -14.83 -19.33 5.36
N LYS A 111 -14.64 -20.10 6.43
CA LYS A 111 -15.74 -20.84 7.09
C LYS A 111 -15.92 -20.48 8.56
N ASP A 112 -14.87 -20.10 9.28
CA ASP A 112 -15.02 -19.59 10.65
C ASP A 112 -15.31 -18.09 10.62
N LYS A 113 -16.38 -17.68 11.29
CA LYS A 113 -16.87 -16.30 11.26
C LYS A 113 -15.85 -15.32 11.88
N ASP A 114 -15.25 -15.69 13.01
CA ASP A 114 -14.39 -14.79 13.78
C ASP A 114 -13.05 -14.62 13.06
N VAL A 115 -12.50 -15.72 12.53
CA VAL A 115 -11.29 -15.68 11.69
C VAL A 115 -11.55 -14.84 10.43
N LYS A 116 -12.70 -15.02 9.78
CA LYS A 116 -13.08 -14.24 8.60
C LYS A 116 -13.14 -12.75 8.88
N GLU A 117 -13.78 -12.34 9.98
CA GLU A 117 -13.90 -10.93 10.37
C GLU A 117 -12.54 -10.28 10.63
N LYS A 118 -11.63 -10.99 11.32
CA LYS A 118 -10.26 -10.53 11.53
C LYS A 118 -9.45 -10.47 10.24
N TYR A 119 -9.61 -11.45 9.35
CA TYR A 119 -8.98 -11.43 8.03
C TYR A 119 -9.48 -10.27 7.16
N GLU A 120 -10.78 -9.98 7.17
CA GLU A 120 -11.35 -8.84 6.44
C GLU A 120 -10.81 -7.49 6.95
N THR A 121 -10.60 -7.36 8.27
CA THR A 121 -9.93 -6.19 8.86
C THR A 121 -8.47 -6.09 8.40
N PHE A 122 -7.73 -7.20 8.49
CA PHE A 122 -6.36 -7.29 7.98
C PHE A 122 -6.28 -6.93 6.49
N GLU A 123 -7.18 -7.41 5.64
CA GLU A 123 -7.17 -7.08 4.21
C GLU A 123 -7.39 -5.59 3.92
N GLN A 124 -8.25 -4.93 4.70
CA GLN A 124 -8.45 -3.48 4.58
C GLN A 124 -7.18 -2.71 4.94
N ASP A 125 -6.52 -3.08 6.04
CA ASP A 125 -5.27 -2.44 6.45
C ASP A 125 -4.12 -2.80 5.50
N ARG A 126 -4.05 -4.04 5.02
CA ARG A 126 -3.09 -4.52 4.02
C ARG A 126 -3.17 -3.69 2.74
N ALA A 127 -4.37 -3.32 2.30
CA ALA A 127 -4.56 -2.47 1.13
C ALA A 127 -4.01 -1.04 1.36
N LYS A 128 -4.17 -0.48 2.57
CA LYS A 128 -3.58 0.82 2.94
C LYS A 128 -2.05 0.73 2.97
N TYR A 129 -1.51 -0.32 3.57
CA TYR A 129 -0.08 -0.60 3.60
C TYR A 129 0.51 -0.76 2.20
N GLU A 130 -0.11 -1.59 1.35
CA GLU A 130 0.34 -1.81 -0.03
C GLU A 130 0.36 -0.50 -0.81
N ARG A 131 -0.67 0.33 -0.66
CA ARG A 131 -0.69 1.66 -1.28
C ARG A 131 0.44 2.54 -0.76
N TYR A 132 0.58 2.66 0.55
CA TYR A 132 1.60 3.48 1.19
C TYR A 132 3.03 3.10 0.74
N MET A 133 3.35 1.81 0.74
CA MET A 133 4.67 1.33 0.32
C MET A 133 4.93 1.55 -1.18
N ASN A 134 3.92 1.38 -2.03
CA ASN A 134 4.06 1.68 -3.46
C ASN A 134 4.24 3.19 -3.71
N ASP A 135 3.48 4.02 -2.99
CA ASP A 135 3.58 5.49 -3.09
C ASP A 135 4.97 5.97 -2.61
N LEU A 136 5.52 5.36 -1.55
CA LEU A 136 6.90 5.61 -1.11
C LEU A 136 7.93 5.19 -2.15
N ALA A 137 7.80 4.00 -2.73
CA ALA A 137 8.74 3.50 -3.74
C ALA A 137 8.78 4.38 -5.00
N GLN A 138 7.70 5.10 -5.30
CA GLN A 138 7.63 6.07 -6.39
C GLN A 138 8.17 7.45 -5.98
N THR A 139 7.96 7.85 -4.72
CA THR A 139 8.30 9.18 -4.24
C THR A 139 9.78 9.35 -3.92
N MET A 140 10.38 8.35 -3.25
CA MET A 140 11.74 8.45 -2.74
C MET A 140 12.81 8.66 -3.82
N PRO A 141 12.75 8.00 -5.00
CA PRO A 141 13.69 8.29 -6.08
C PRO A 141 13.64 9.75 -6.56
N ALA A 142 12.45 10.34 -6.66
CA ALA A 142 12.29 11.74 -7.06
C ALA A 142 12.88 12.68 -5.99
N LEU A 143 12.63 12.39 -4.71
CA LEU A 143 13.20 13.16 -3.60
C LEU A 143 14.73 13.11 -3.58
N MET A 144 15.31 11.92 -3.76
CA MET A 144 16.77 11.73 -3.79
C MET A 144 17.40 12.47 -4.98
N LYS A 145 16.79 12.36 -6.16
CA LYS A 145 17.22 13.07 -7.37
C LYS A 145 17.22 14.59 -7.15
N MET A 146 16.11 15.14 -6.66
CA MET A 146 16.01 16.56 -6.33
C MET A 146 17.07 16.96 -5.30
N THR A 147 17.22 16.21 -4.21
CA THR A 147 18.21 16.50 -3.16
C THR A 147 19.62 16.53 -3.73
N HIS A 148 19.98 15.57 -4.59
CA HIS A 148 21.28 15.53 -5.24
C HIS A 148 21.50 16.76 -6.14
N THR A 149 20.54 17.06 -7.02
CA THR A 149 20.66 18.18 -7.96
C THR A 149 20.72 19.53 -7.24
N CYS A 150 19.86 19.73 -6.23
CA CYS A 150 19.78 20.99 -5.47
C CYS A 150 20.99 21.24 -4.56
N THR A 151 21.72 20.21 -4.16
CA THR A 151 22.95 20.35 -3.35
C THR A 151 24.22 20.44 -4.20
N LYS A 152 24.14 20.07 -5.49
CA LYS A 152 25.26 20.12 -6.44
C LYS A 152 25.43 21.52 -7.04
N LEU A 153 25.84 22.46 -6.19
CA LEU A 153 26.08 23.85 -6.58
C LEU A 153 27.51 24.04 -7.13
N PRO A 154 27.72 24.98 -8.08
CA PRO A 154 29.07 25.32 -8.54
C PRO A 154 29.90 25.88 -7.38
N LYS A 155 31.21 25.65 -7.43
CA LYS A 155 32.13 26.27 -6.49
C LYS A 155 32.19 27.77 -6.75
N PHE A 156 32.12 28.57 -5.69
CA PHE A 156 32.30 30.01 -5.79
C PHE A 156 33.68 30.34 -6.37
N ASP A 157 33.69 31.15 -7.42
CA ASP A 157 34.89 31.69 -8.03
C ASP A 157 34.83 33.22 -7.99
N SER A 158 35.66 33.82 -7.14
CA SER A 158 35.74 35.27 -7.01
C SER A 158 36.47 35.95 -8.17
N ALA A 159 37.27 35.20 -8.96
CA ALA A 159 37.99 35.74 -10.10
C ALA A 159 37.10 35.88 -11.34
N ASP A 160 36.02 35.09 -11.43
CA ASP A 160 35.03 35.15 -12.50
C ASP A 160 33.61 35.00 -11.93
N MET A 161 33.18 36.03 -11.18
CA MET A 161 31.86 36.04 -10.54
C MET A 161 30.73 35.94 -11.55
N SER A 162 30.91 36.52 -12.74
CA SER A 162 29.91 36.49 -13.82
C SER A 162 29.66 35.06 -14.30
N SER A 163 30.73 34.29 -14.53
CA SER A 163 30.62 32.86 -14.89
C SER A 163 30.03 32.03 -13.75
N TYR A 164 30.44 32.29 -12.50
CA TYR A 164 29.88 31.63 -11.33
C TYR A 164 28.36 31.76 -11.26
N TYR A 165 27.80 32.97 -11.40
CA TYR A 165 26.34 33.15 -11.36
C TYR A 165 25.62 32.50 -12.54
N ARG A 166 26.21 32.46 -13.73
CA ARG A 166 25.63 31.73 -14.87
C ARG A 166 25.54 30.24 -14.62
N ASP A 167 26.60 29.64 -14.06
CA ASP A 167 26.59 28.23 -13.73
C ASP A 167 25.68 27.93 -12.53
N LEU A 168 25.56 28.86 -11.58
CA LEU A 168 24.60 28.75 -10.48
C LEU A 168 23.16 28.78 -11.01
N SER A 169 22.84 29.66 -11.97
CA SER A 169 21.52 29.70 -12.60
C SER A 169 21.15 28.37 -13.25
N LYS A 170 22.07 27.75 -14.01
CA LYS A 170 21.85 26.42 -14.61
C LYS A 170 21.64 25.33 -13.56
N ALA A 171 22.37 25.39 -12.45
CA ALA A 171 22.21 24.45 -11.35
C ALA A 171 20.82 24.61 -10.69
N LEU A 172 20.38 25.85 -10.47
CA LEU A 172 19.05 26.15 -9.94
C LEU A 172 17.93 25.75 -10.91
N GLU A 173 18.13 25.91 -12.23
CA GLU A 173 17.19 25.43 -13.25
C GLU A 173 17.00 23.91 -13.17
N SER A 174 18.11 23.16 -13.06
CA SER A 174 18.08 21.71 -12.92
C SER A 174 17.38 21.28 -11.62
N CYS A 175 17.67 21.97 -10.51
CA CYS A 175 17.03 21.75 -9.22
C CYS A 175 15.52 22.04 -9.27
N ALA A 176 15.10 23.14 -9.90
CA ALA A 176 13.69 23.48 -10.07
C ALA A 176 12.94 22.44 -10.91
N ALA A 177 13.58 21.91 -11.96
CA ALA A 177 12.99 20.84 -12.77
C ALA A 177 12.77 19.56 -11.94
N ASP A 178 13.77 19.11 -11.18
CA ASP A 178 13.66 17.92 -10.33
C ASP A 178 12.68 18.12 -9.16
N ALA A 179 12.59 19.34 -8.60
CA ALA A 179 11.57 19.70 -7.63
C ALA A 179 10.15 19.64 -8.25
N GLY A 180 10.00 20.08 -9.50
CA GLY A 180 8.75 19.94 -10.24
C GLY A 180 8.38 18.49 -10.58
N ASP A 181 9.36 17.58 -10.67
CA ASP A 181 9.08 16.15 -10.74
C ASP A 181 8.65 15.58 -9.39
N LEU A 182 9.26 16.03 -8.29
CA LEU A 182 8.80 15.71 -6.93
C LEU A 182 7.37 16.22 -6.69
N ALA A 183 6.99 17.37 -7.26
CA ALA A 183 5.64 17.93 -7.14
C ALA A 183 4.52 17.05 -7.73
N LYS A 184 4.87 16.03 -8.51
CA LYS A 184 3.92 15.12 -9.18
C LYS A 184 3.79 13.76 -8.48
N VAL A 185 4.51 13.55 -7.38
CA VAL A 185 4.50 12.26 -6.66
C VAL A 185 3.17 12.03 -5.93
N PRO A 186 2.79 10.76 -5.67
CA PRO A 186 1.49 10.44 -5.07
C PRO A 186 1.35 10.84 -3.61
N ILE A 187 2.47 11.00 -2.88
CA ILE A 187 2.43 11.40 -1.47
C ILE A 187 2.30 12.92 -1.37
N LYS A 188 1.14 13.37 -0.89
CA LYS A 188 0.75 14.77 -0.79
C LYS A 188 1.83 15.67 -0.17
N SER A 189 2.38 15.32 1.00
CA SER A 189 3.37 16.16 1.69
C SER A 189 4.66 16.34 0.87
N TYR A 190 5.08 15.32 0.13
CA TYR A 190 6.22 15.42 -0.76
C TYR A 190 5.89 16.21 -2.04
N ALA A 191 4.67 16.05 -2.57
CA ALA A 191 4.21 16.81 -3.72
C ALA A 191 4.13 18.32 -3.41
N GLU A 192 3.56 18.69 -2.26
CA GLU A 192 3.50 20.07 -1.78
C GLU A 192 4.91 20.62 -1.54
N TYR A 193 5.77 19.85 -0.86
CA TYR A 193 7.17 20.24 -0.68
C TYR A 193 7.92 20.43 -2.00
N GLY A 194 7.69 19.55 -2.99
CA GLY A 194 8.26 19.69 -4.34
C GLY A 194 7.78 20.94 -5.05
N ALA A 195 6.49 21.28 -4.93
CA ALA A 195 5.92 22.49 -5.52
C ALA A 195 6.51 23.77 -4.88
N ASP A 196 6.57 23.81 -3.55
CA ASP A 196 7.14 24.94 -2.80
C ASP A 196 8.64 25.09 -3.12
N MET A 197 9.38 23.97 -3.22
CA MET A 197 10.78 23.96 -3.62
C MET A 197 10.96 24.46 -5.05
N GLN A 198 10.12 24.01 -5.99
CA GLN A 198 10.16 24.48 -7.37
C GLN A 198 9.95 25.99 -7.44
N GLU A 199 8.96 26.53 -6.71
CA GLU A 199 8.69 27.97 -6.66
C GLU A 199 9.86 28.75 -6.04
N SER A 200 10.33 28.32 -4.86
CA SER A 200 11.45 28.98 -4.14
C SER A 200 12.73 28.99 -4.97
N VAL A 201 13.09 27.85 -5.57
CA VAL A 201 14.30 27.72 -6.40
C VAL A 201 14.17 28.52 -7.69
N SER A 202 12.98 28.57 -8.32
CA SER A 202 12.75 29.40 -9.51
C SER A 202 12.92 30.89 -9.20
N LYS A 203 12.37 31.38 -8.07
CA LYS A 203 12.60 32.76 -7.61
C LYS A 203 14.09 33.05 -7.36
N LYS A 204 14.80 32.10 -6.73
CA LYS A 204 16.26 32.23 -6.51
C LYS A 204 17.00 32.31 -7.84
N LYS A 205 16.64 31.46 -8.81
CA LYS A 205 17.21 31.48 -10.15
C LYS A 205 17.04 32.85 -10.83
N ASP A 206 15.84 33.42 -10.80
CA ASP A 206 15.56 34.73 -11.42
C ASP A 206 16.41 35.86 -10.81
N ILE A 207 16.72 35.77 -9.52
CA ILE A 207 17.64 36.71 -8.86
C ILE A 207 19.08 36.43 -9.29
N VAL A 208 19.51 35.17 -9.37
CA VAL A 208 20.85 34.79 -9.86
C VAL A 208 21.06 35.25 -11.31
N ASP A 209 20.05 35.13 -12.17
CA ASP A 209 20.10 35.63 -13.54
C ASP A 209 20.36 37.14 -13.56
N GLN A 210 19.65 37.91 -12.72
CA GLN A 210 19.89 39.34 -12.58
C GLN A 210 21.30 39.67 -12.06
N MET A 211 21.92 38.80 -11.24
CA MET A 211 23.31 38.96 -10.81
C MET A 211 24.29 38.67 -11.95
N ALA A 212 24.02 37.64 -12.75
CA ALA A 212 24.84 37.25 -13.90
C ALA A 212 24.88 38.31 -15.02
N ASP A 213 23.86 39.17 -15.08
CA ASP A 213 23.77 40.28 -16.02
C ASP A 213 24.54 41.55 -15.56
N LEU A 214 25.04 41.58 -14.32
CA LEU A 214 25.85 42.69 -13.81
C LEU A 214 27.30 42.59 -14.31
N ASN A 215 27.99 43.73 -14.42
CA ASN A 215 29.43 43.73 -14.68
C ASN A 215 30.19 43.55 -13.36
N LEU A 216 30.46 42.29 -13.00
CA LEU A 216 30.99 41.95 -11.68
C LEU A 216 32.51 41.87 -11.60
N ASN A 217 33.19 41.73 -12.74
CA ASN A 217 34.64 41.46 -12.76
C ASN A 217 35.47 42.68 -12.34
N ASP A 218 34.93 43.89 -12.48
CA ASP A 218 35.56 45.16 -12.10
C ASP A 218 34.66 46.02 -11.18
N ILE A 219 33.84 45.37 -10.36
CA ILE A 219 32.82 46.07 -9.55
C ILE A 219 33.45 46.98 -8.48
N GLU A 220 33.18 48.28 -8.54
CA GLU A 220 33.67 49.26 -7.57
C GLU A 220 32.74 49.35 -6.35
N TYR A 221 33.30 49.42 -5.14
CA TYR A 221 32.52 49.62 -3.91
C TYR A 221 31.75 50.95 -3.96
N GLY A 222 30.44 50.90 -3.71
CA GLY A 222 29.56 52.08 -3.78
C GLY A 222 29.08 52.45 -5.18
N SER A 223 29.42 51.65 -6.20
CA SER A 223 28.82 51.79 -7.54
C SER A 223 27.36 51.34 -7.54
N ALA A 224 26.60 51.75 -8.56
CA ALA A 224 25.22 51.32 -8.74
C ALA A 224 25.08 49.79 -8.90
N ASP A 225 26.03 49.15 -9.58
CA ASP A 225 26.05 47.69 -9.72
C ASP A 225 26.37 47.01 -8.38
N TYR A 226 27.23 47.61 -7.54
CA TYR A 226 27.50 47.11 -6.19
C TYR A 226 26.26 47.19 -5.30
N GLU A 227 25.57 48.33 -5.28
CA GLU A 227 24.31 48.49 -4.53
C GLU A 227 23.23 47.54 -5.04
N LYS A 228 23.14 47.35 -6.36
CA LYS A 228 22.19 46.40 -6.97
C LYS A 228 22.51 44.96 -6.59
N LEU A 229 23.78 44.55 -6.61
CA LEU A 229 24.21 43.23 -6.18
C LEU A 229 23.83 42.96 -4.71
N GLN A 230 24.08 43.93 -3.82
CA GLN A 230 23.71 43.83 -2.40
C GLN A 230 22.19 43.67 -2.22
N ASN A 231 21.40 44.46 -2.94
CA ASN A 231 19.94 44.35 -2.91
C ASN A 231 19.45 42.99 -3.44
N LEU A 232 20.12 42.43 -4.46
CA LEU A 232 19.79 41.11 -4.98
C LEU A 232 20.15 40.00 -3.98
N HIS A 233 21.29 40.10 -3.27
CA HIS A 233 21.62 39.17 -2.18
C HIS A 233 20.60 39.24 -1.04
N ALA A 234 20.16 40.45 -0.66
CA ALA A 234 19.10 40.61 0.35
C ALA A 234 17.80 39.93 -0.09
N LYS A 235 17.33 40.21 -1.31
CA LYS A 235 16.14 39.55 -1.88
C LYS A 235 16.26 38.03 -1.92
N MET A 236 17.45 37.51 -2.24
CA MET A 236 17.71 36.06 -2.25
C MET A 236 17.58 35.47 -0.85
N SER A 237 18.10 36.16 0.16
CA SER A 237 18.04 35.73 1.56
C SER A 237 16.63 35.79 2.14
N ASP A 238 15.79 36.69 1.64
CA ASP A 238 14.39 36.81 2.05
C ASP A 238 13.48 35.71 1.44
N ILE A 239 13.99 34.91 0.51
CA ILE A 239 13.23 33.77 -0.03
C ILE A 239 13.25 32.63 0.99
N ASP A 240 12.06 32.33 1.51
CA ASP A 240 11.83 31.20 2.41
C ASP A 240 12.36 29.89 1.84
N SER A 241 12.95 29.09 2.74
CA SER A 241 13.36 27.72 2.43
C SER A 241 12.21 26.79 2.85
N PRO A 242 11.57 26.11 1.90
CA PRO A 242 10.47 25.20 2.19
C PRO A 242 10.88 24.11 3.18
N THR A 243 9.92 23.65 3.98
CA THR A 243 10.10 22.55 4.91
C THR A 243 9.10 21.46 4.63
N LEU A 244 9.54 20.20 4.68
CA LEU A 244 8.67 19.06 4.53
C LEU A 244 7.79 18.88 5.77
N ASP A 245 6.47 18.83 5.60
CA ASP A 245 5.54 18.52 6.68
C ASP A 245 5.62 17.03 7.04
N GLN A 246 6.15 16.75 8.23
CA GLN A 246 6.27 15.39 8.75
C GLN A 246 4.98 14.86 9.38
N SER A 247 4.01 15.70 9.70
CA SER A 247 2.80 15.29 10.43
C SER A 247 1.91 14.39 9.58
N ASP A 248 1.68 14.76 8.32
CA ASP A 248 0.95 13.96 7.34
C ASP A 248 1.68 12.65 7.01
N LEU A 249 3.02 12.67 6.95
CA LEU A 249 3.83 11.46 6.75
C LEU A 249 3.70 10.48 7.93
N GLN A 250 3.79 10.99 9.16
CA GLN A 250 3.60 10.17 10.37
C GLN A 250 2.18 9.61 10.45
N LYS A 251 1.18 10.38 10.04
CA LYS A 251 -0.21 9.93 9.99
C LYS A 251 -0.38 8.81 8.97
N ALA A 252 0.13 8.98 7.74
CA ALA A 252 0.08 7.96 6.70
C ALA A 252 0.78 6.66 7.13
N ALA A 253 1.94 6.76 7.77
CA ALA A 253 2.65 5.61 8.32
C ALA A 253 1.84 4.87 9.39
N LYS A 254 1.18 5.60 10.31
CA LYS A 254 0.32 5.00 11.34
C LYS A 254 -0.92 4.32 10.76
N GLU A 255 -1.55 4.95 9.76
CA GLU A 255 -2.73 4.38 9.08
C GLU A 255 -2.39 3.15 8.22
N ALA A 256 -1.11 2.98 7.87
CA ALA A 256 -0.58 1.86 7.12
C ALA A 256 0.00 0.74 8.01
N ASP A 257 -0.02 0.88 9.35
CA ASP A 257 0.54 -0.14 10.24
C ASP A 257 -0.32 -1.41 10.26
N LEU A 258 0.30 -2.54 9.92
CA LEU A 258 -0.36 -3.86 9.93
C LEU A 258 -0.22 -4.62 11.24
N SER A 259 0.62 -4.13 12.17
CA SER A 259 0.98 -4.88 13.38
C SER A 259 -0.25 -5.29 14.20
N GLY A 260 -1.22 -4.39 14.35
CA GLY A 260 -2.45 -4.64 15.10
C GLY A 260 -3.33 -5.70 14.45
N SER A 261 -3.60 -5.57 13.15
CA SER A 261 -4.49 -6.48 12.42
C SER A 261 -3.91 -7.89 12.25
N LEU A 262 -2.59 -8.01 12.03
CA LEU A 262 -1.87 -9.29 11.99
C LEU A 262 -1.94 -10.00 13.36
N LYS A 263 -1.66 -9.27 14.44
CA LYS A 263 -1.71 -9.83 15.81
C LYS A 263 -3.11 -10.29 16.21
N ASP A 264 -4.14 -9.54 15.84
CA ASP A 264 -5.54 -9.91 16.08
C ASP A 264 -5.90 -11.21 15.36
N LEU A 265 -5.45 -11.37 14.12
CA LEU A 265 -5.67 -12.58 13.33
C LEU A 265 -4.92 -13.78 13.91
N GLU A 266 -3.63 -13.59 14.27
CA GLU A 266 -2.81 -14.61 14.91
C GLU A 266 -3.42 -15.09 16.24
N THR A 267 -3.86 -14.15 17.08
CA THR A 267 -4.49 -14.43 18.37
C THR A 267 -5.77 -15.23 18.19
N THR A 268 -6.63 -14.82 17.25
CA THR A 268 -7.90 -15.50 16.97
C THR A 268 -7.66 -16.93 16.48
N LEU A 269 -6.71 -17.12 15.56
CA LEU A 269 -6.34 -18.46 15.08
C LEU A 269 -5.78 -19.33 16.20
N SER A 270 -4.93 -18.78 17.05
CA SER A 270 -4.34 -19.48 18.20
C SER A 270 -5.38 -19.91 19.22
N GLU A 271 -6.43 -19.12 19.45
CA GLU A 271 -7.54 -19.47 20.33
C GLU A 271 -8.39 -20.61 19.79
N LYS A 272 -8.56 -20.71 18.46
CA LYS A 272 -9.33 -21.80 17.81
C LYS A 272 -8.60 -23.15 17.82
N ILE A 273 -7.30 -23.16 18.08
CA ILE A 273 -6.47 -24.38 18.16
C ILE A 273 -6.53 -25.03 19.55
N LYS A 274 -6.75 -24.22 20.60
CA LYS A 274 -6.82 -24.66 22.00
C LYS A 274 -8.06 -25.53 22.26
#